data_AF-A0A3D5UXH4-F1
#
_entry.id   AF-A0A3D5UXH4-F1
#
_cell.length_a   1.000
_cell.length_b   1.000
_cell.length_c   1.000
_cell.angle_alpha   90.00
_cell.angle_beta   90.00
_cell.angle_gamma   90.00
#
_symmetry.space_group_name_H-M   'P 1'
#
loop_
_entity.id
_entity.type
_entity.pdbx_description
1 polymer ?
#
loop_
_entity_poly.entity_id
_entity_poly.type
_entity_poly.pdbx_seq_one_letter_code
_entity_poly.pdbx_strand_id
1 'polypeptide(L)'
;MSDTTSQSGKAKVRAWYEPDAKLSRRHSADKRLRAYGIAAIIFALSMLATLVGTIAITAAPAVTQTMVTLEVEVPEGAVDPSDPRGGSYQRILNDSIMRIFPEVDTPREKRELRKLFSNGGQYALRDKVVDDPSLIGRTFDVTFPLADIGDQLHKGVIDRNLPPDYRRVSDMQIGWYDRLVEQGRISAPLNWGMIFNADSRFPELAGLWGALVGSFYALLICFFVSFPVGISAAVYLEEFAPKNRLTDLI
;
A
#
# COMPACT_ATOMS: atom_id res chain seq x y z
N MET A 1 77.22 -74.86 -18.66
CA MET A 1 78.09 -73.70 -18.38
C MET A 1 77.36 -72.51 -18.96
N SER A 2 76.53 -71.84 -18.15
CA SER A 2 76.85 -70.55 -17.50
C SER A 2 76.96 -69.45 -18.59
N ASP A 3 76.14 -68.41 -18.62
CA ASP A 3 75.94 -67.47 -17.53
C ASP A 3 74.67 -66.62 -17.64
N THR A 4 74.16 -66.28 -16.45
CA THR A 4 73.12 -65.30 -16.16
C THR A 4 73.68 -63.87 -16.29
N THR A 5 72.96 -62.97 -16.93
CA THR A 5 73.08 -61.53 -16.61
C THR A 5 71.69 -60.90 -16.63
N SER A 6 71.08 -60.84 -15.44
CA SER A 6 69.85 -60.08 -15.22
C SER A 6 70.16 -58.59 -15.27
N GLN A 7 69.77 -57.90 -16.34
CA GLN A 7 69.61 -56.45 -16.27
C GLN A 7 68.27 -56.14 -15.62
N SER A 8 68.32 -55.84 -14.33
CA SER A 8 67.23 -55.22 -13.57
C SER A 8 67.01 -53.79 -14.09
N GLY A 9 66.21 -53.66 -15.14
CA GLY A 9 65.65 -52.37 -15.54
C GLY A 9 64.58 -51.98 -14.53
N LYS A 10 64.89 -51.06 -13.61
CA LYS A 10 63.88 -50.41 -12.77
C LYS A 10 62.82 -49.78 -13.68
N ALA A 11 61.64 -50.39 -13.75
CA ALA A 11 60.49 -49.81 -14.41
C ALA A 11 60.19 -48.45 -13.75
N LYS A 12 60.40 -47.36 -14.50
CA LYS A 12 59.89 -46.05 -14.10
C LYS A 12 58.37 -46.14 -14.12
N VAL A 13 57.78 -46.38 -12.95
CA VAL A 13 56.34 -46.20 -12.73
C VAL A 13 56.07 -44.71 -12.97
N ARG A 14 55.65 -44.35 -14.18
CA ARG A 14 55.04 -43.04 -14.44
C ARG A 14 53.76 -43.02 -13.61
N ALA A 15 53.77 -42.29 -12.51
CA ALA A 15 52.55 -41.94 -11.81
C ALA A 15 51.66 -41.18 -12.81
N TRP A 16 50.51 -41.76 -13.17
CA TRP A 16 49.55 -41.21 -14.15
C TRP A 16 48.79 -39.96 -13.62
N TYR A 17 49.28 -39.39 -12.52
CA TYR A 17 48.70 -38.24 -11.86
C TYR A 17 49.83 -37.28 -11.46
N GLU A 18 50.15 -36.35 -12.34
CA GLU A 18 50.81 -35.11 -11.96
C GLU A 18 49.70 -34.14 -11.54
N PRO A 19 49.66 -33.63 -10.29
CA PRO A 19 48.69 -32.64 -9.90
C PRO A 19 48.93 -31.37 -10.72
N ASP A 20 48.12 -31.22 -11.77
CA ASP A 20 48.25 -30.22 -12.80
C ASP A 20 48.13 -28.83 -12.15
N ALA A 21 49.22 -28.04 -12.13
CA ALA A 21 49.23 -26.71 -11.50
C ALA A 21 48.19 -25.73 -12.11
N LYS A 22 47.61 -26.08 -13.27
CA LYS A 22 46.53 -25.36 -13.96
C LYS A 22 45.14 -25.60 -13.35
N LEU A 23 44.94 -26.63 -12.54
CA LEU A 23 43.65 -26.98 -11.93
C LEU A 23 43.23 -25.99 -10.84
N SER A 24 44.20 -25.52 -10.03
CA SER A 24 43.97 -24.50 -8.99
C SER A 24 43.54 -23.14 -9.58
N ARG A 25 44.05 -22.80 -10.78
CA ARG A 25 43.78 -21.54 -11.48
C ARG A 25 42.35 -21.50 -12.06
N ARG A 26 41.80 -22.65 -12.45
CA ARG A 26 40.39 -22.78 -12.87
C ARG A 26 39.45 -22.72 -11.66
N HIS A 27 39.80 -23.40 -10.57
CA HIS A 27 39.00 -23.36 -9.34
C HIS A 27 38.94 -21.95 -8.72
N SER A 28 39.98 -21.12 -8.85
CA SER A 28 39.94 -19.75 -8.35
C SER A 28 39.09 -18.81 -9.22
N ALA A 29 39.01 -19.04 -10.54
CA ALA A 29 38.12 -18.31 -11.43
C ALA A 29 36.66 -18.69 -11.16
N ASP A 30 36.37 -19.97 -10.98
CA ASP A 30 35.06 -20.49 -10.62
C ASP A 30 34.56 -19.98 -9.26
N LYS A 31 35.43 -19.98 -8.24
CA LYS A 31 35.13 -19.38 -6.92
C LYS A 31 34.79 -17.89 -7.01
N ARG A 32 35.50 -17.13 -7.86
CA ARG A 32 35.24 -15.69 -8.06
C ARG A 32 33.91 -15.47 -8.78
N LEU A 33 33.63 -16.24 -9.83
CA LEU A 33 32.35 -16.17 -10.55
C LEU A 33 31.18 -16.48 -9.61
N ARG A 34 31.28 -17.55 -8.82
CA ARG A 34 30.28 -17.89 -7.80
C ARG A 34 30.14 -16.80 -6.73
N ALA A 35 31.25 -16.22 -6.27
CA ALA A 35 31.22 -15.12 -5.31
C ALA A 35 30.52 -13.88 -5.89
N TYR A 36 30.79 -13.51 -7.14
CA TYR A 36 30.09 -12.41 -7.82
C TYR A 36 28.61 -12.70 -8.01
N GLY A 37 28.24 -13.94 -8.40
CA GLY A 37 26.83 -14.34 -8.51
C GLY A 37 26.10 -14.25 -7.18
N ILE A 38 26.68 -14.78 -6.10
CA ILE A 38 26.10 -14.69 -4.75
C ILE A 38 26.02 -13.23 -4.29
N ALA A 39 27.06 -12.43 -4.51
CA ALA A 39 27.07 -11.01 -4.16
C ALA A 39 25.97 -10.24 -4.92
N ALA A 40 25.79 -10.52 -6.21
CA ALA A 40 24.73 -9.92 -7.02
C ALA A 40 23.33 -10.30 -6.53
N ILE A 41 23.10 -11.57 -6.16
CA ILE A 41 21.83 -12.04 -5.59
C ILE A 41 21.57 -11.36 -4.25
N ILE A 42 22.55 -11.32 -3.34
CA ILE A 42 22.42 -10.65 -2.04
C ILE A 42 22.12 -9.17 -2.24
N PHE A 43 22.82 -8.51 -3.17
CA PHE A 43 22.59 -7.11 -3.49
C PHE A 43 21.15 -6.89 -4.02
N ALA A 44 20.69 -7.69 -4.97
CA ALA A 44 19.33 -7.61 -5.49
C ALA A 44 18.26 -7.84 -4.41
N LEU A 45 18.44 -8.86 -3.56
CA LEU A 45 17.56 -9.14 -2.43
C LEU A 45 17.57 -8.01 -1.40
N SER A 46 18.73 -7.40 -1.16
CA SER A 46 18.83 -6.25 -0.24
C SER A 46 18.07 -5.05 -0.77
N MET A 47 18.18 -4.74 -2.07
CA MET A 47 17.42 -3.65 -2.68
C MET A 47 15.90 -3.91 -2.62
N LEU A 48 15.48 -5.14 -2.89
CA LEU A 48 14.07 -5.54 -2.76
C LEU A 48 13.58 -5.40 -1.32
N ALA A 49 14.36 -5.89 -0.34
CA ALA A 49 14.02 -5.79 1.07
C ALA A 49 13.93 -4.33 1.54
N THR A 50 14.85 -3.47 1.11
CA THR A 50 14.78 -2.03 1.38
C THR A 50 13.53 -1.41 0.78
N LEU A 51 13.21 -1.71 -0.48
CA LEU A 51 12.02 -1.17 -1.14
C LEU A 51 10.71 -1.63 -0.47
N VAL A 52 10.59 -2.93 -0.16
CA VAL A 52 9.41 -3.45 0.54
C VAL A 52 9.31 -2.88 1.96
N GLY A 53 10.45 -2.77 2.65
CA GLY A 53 10.51 -2.20 4.00
C GLY A 53 10.10 -0.74 4.04
N THR A 54 10.57 0.09 3.10
CA THR A 54 10.18 1.51 3.04
C THR A 54 8.70 1.67 2.72
N ILE A 55 8.16 0.87 1.79
CA ILE A 55 6.72 0.88 1.48
C ILE A 55 5.90 0.48 2.72
N ALA A 56 6.30 -0.56 3.46
CA ALA A 56 5.58 -0.99 4.65
C ALA A 56 5.56 0.09 5.76
N ILE A 57 6.71 0.74 6.01
CA ILE A 57 6.82 1.80 7.02
C ILE A 57 5.99 3.03 6.63
N THR A 58 6.07 3.45 5.36
CA THR A 58 5.32 4.60 4.86
C THR A 58 3.81 4.35 4.78
N ALA A 59 3.38 3.10 4.59
CA ALA A 59 1.98 2.71 4.57
C ALA A 59 1.39 2.45 5.97
N ALA A 60 2.22 2.21 6.99
CA ALA A 60 1.75 1.90 8.35
C ALA A 60 0.74 2.91 8.92
N PRO A 61 0.90 4.25 8.74
CA PRO A 61 -0.09 5.21 9.19
C PRO A 61 -1.45 5.10 8.50
N ALA A 62 -1.55 4.49 7.31
CA ALA A 62 -2.82 4.34 6.59
C ALA A 62 -3.71 3.23 7.16
N VAL A 63 -3.16 2.34 8.00
CA VAL A 63 -3.86 1.21 8.62
C VAL A 63 -4.92 1.66 9.62
N THR A 64 -4.73 2.83 10.24
CA THR A 64 -5.74 3.46 11.10
C THR A 64 -6.34 4.67 10.40
N GLN A 65 -7.54 5.05 10.80
CA GLN A 65 -8.22 6.23 10.27
C GLN A 65 -8.76 7.06 11.42
N THR A 66 -8.44 8.34 11.45
CA THR A 66 -8.98 9.25 12.45
C THR A 66 -10.43 9.59 12.12
N MET A 67 -11.32 9.15 12.99
CA MET A 67 -12.76 9.37 12.94
C MET A 67 -13.17 10.41 13.97
N VAL A 68 -14.20 11.18 13.63
CA VAL A 68 -14.88 12.09 14.56
C VAL A 68 -16.32 11.65 14.72
N THR A 69 -16.81 11.67 15.95
CA THR A 69 -18.22 11.47 16.29
C THR A 69 -18.84 12.80 16.66
N LEU A 70 -19.81 13.24 15.85
CA LEU A 70 -20.56 14.46 16.09
C LEU A 70 -22.03 14.14 16.29
N GLU A 71 -22.63 14.83 17.24
CA GLU A 71 -24.06 14.88 17.41
C GLU A 71 -24.65 15.79 16.32
N VAL A 72 -25.45 15.22 15.41
CA VAL A 72 -26.02 15.90 14.24
C VAL A 72 -27.54 15.87 14.36
N GLU A 73 -28.14 17.04 14.24
CA GLU A 73 -29.59 17.19 14.15
C GLU A 73 -29.98 17.22 12.67
N VAL A 74 -30.99 16.42 12.29
CA VAL A 74 -31.60 16.47 10.96
C VAL A 74 -32.95 17.18 11.13
N PRO A 75 -33.07 18.48 10.82
CA PRO A 75 -34.31 19.22 11.07
C PRO A 75 -35.49 18.67 10.27
N GLU A 76 -36.69 18.75 10.83
CA GLU A 76 -37.92 18.42 10.10
C GLU A 76 -38.04 19.30 8.85
N GLY A 77 -38.37 18.68 7.71
CA GLY A 77 -38.46 19.36 6.42
C GLY A 77 -37.13 19.62 5.70
N ALA A 78 -35.97 19.31 6.31
CA ALA A 78 -34.67 19.42 5.63
C ALA A 78 -34.42 18.28 4.62
N VAL A 79 -35.10 17.14 4.82
CA VAL A 79 -35.04 15.94 3.98
C VAL A 79 -36.47 15.44 3.79
N ASP A 80 -36.82 15.06 2.56
CA ASP A 80 -38.10 14.42 2.26
C ASP A 80 -38.06 12.95 2.69
N PRO A 81 -38.94 12.47 3.59
CA PRO A 81 -38.97 11.06 3.98
C PRO A 81 -39.28 10.10 2.82
N SER A 82 -39.93 10.57 1.75
CA SER A 82 -40.24 9.77 0.55
C SER A 82 -39.08 9.68 -0.44
N ASP A 83 -38.16 10.65 -0.41
CA ASP A 83 -36.86 10.59 -1.07
C ASP A 83 -35.73 11.03 -0.13
N PRO A 84 -35.35 10.14 0.82
CA PRO A 84 -34.29 10.48 1.77
C PRO A 84 -32.95 10.74 1.07
N ARG A 85 -32.71 10.18 -0.13
CA ARG A 85 -31.42 10.36 -0.84
C ARG A 85 -31.23 11.77 -1.39
N GLY A 86 -32.31 12.48 -1.72
CA GLY A 86 -32.27 13.83 -2.27
C GLY A 86 -31.92 14.94 -1.27
N GLY A 87 -31.78 14.62 0.02
CA GLY A 87 -31.50 15.59 1.08
C GLY A 87 -30.17 16.36 0.93
N SER A 88 -30.15 17.62 1.38
CA SER A 88 -28.93 18.45 1.42
C SER A 88 -28.03 18.12 2.63
N TYR A 89 -27.59 16.87 2.76
CA TYR A 89 -26.82 16.37 3.90
C TYR A 89 -25.53 17.13 4.18
N GLN A 90 -24.87 17.63 3.14
CA GLN A 90 -23.70 18.48 3.31
C GLN A 90 -24.06 19.75 4.10
N ARG A 91 -25.19 20.39 3.82
CA ARG A 91 -25.62 21.62 4.53
C ARG A 91 -25.91 21.29 5.99
N ILE A 92 -26.70 20.25 6.23
CA ILE A 92 -27.08 19.79 7.58
C ILE A 92 -25.85 19.51 8.45
N LEU A 93 -24.88 18.77 7.91
CA LEU A 93 -23.63 18.48 8.62
C LEU A 93 -22.83 19.74 8.92
N ASN A 94 -22.72 20.66 7.95
CA ASN A 94 -21.98 21.91 8.16
C ASN A 94 -22.65 22.80 9.20
N ASP A 95 -23.97 22.91 9.18
CA ASP A 95 -24.72 23.68 10.17
C ASP A 95 -24.53 23.09 11.57
N SER A 96 -24.49 21.77 11.69
CA SER A 96 -24.21 21.07 12.95
C SER A 96 -22.79 21.31 13.44
N ILE A 97 -21.79 21.28 12.55
CA ILE A 97 -20.40 21.65 12.89
C ILE A 97 -20.34 23.09 13.41
N MET A 98 -21.02 24.05 12.75
CA MET A 98 -21.01 25.45 13.17
C MET A 98 -21.66 25.67 14.54
N ARG A 99 -22.65 24.85 14.93
CA ARG A 99 -23.25 24.90 16.27
C ARG A 99 -22.29 24.45 17.37
N ILE A 100 -21.37 23.53 17.07
CA ILE A 100 -20.36 23.05 18.03
C ILE A 100 -19.24 24.08 18.23
N PHE A 101 -18.98 24.92 17.22
CA PHE A 101 -17.95 25.95 17.24
C PHE A 101 -18.58 27.35 17.06
N PRO A 102 -19.42 27.82 18.01
CA PRO A 102 -20.13 29.09 17.88
C PRO A 102 -19.20 30.32 17.83
N GLU A 103 -17.94 30.18 18.28
CA GLU A 103 -16.94 31.23 18.21
C GLU A 103 -16.40 31.49 16.79
N VAL A 104 -16.69 30.58 15.84
CA VAL A 104 -16.22 30.66 14.45
C VAL A 104 -17.20 31.51 13.64
N ASP A 105 -16.90 32.80 13.50
CA ASP A 105 -17.82 33.75 12.87
C ASP A 105 -17.40 34.16 11.45
N THR A 106 -16.09 34.35 11.20
CA THR A 106 -15.66 34.91 9.92
C THR A 106 -15.74 33.88 8.78
N PRO A 107 -16.00 34.31 7.52
CA PRO A 107 -16.02 33.41 6.37
C PRO A 107 -14.70 32.64 6.15
N ARG A 108 -13.57 33.21 6.59
CA ARG A 108 -12.26 32.57 6.52
C ARG A 108 -12.16 31.43 7.52
N GLU A 109 -12.50 31.67 8.78
CA GLU A 109 -12.46 30.65 9.83
C GLU A 109 -13.44 29.52 9.54
N LYS A 110 -14.66 29.84 9.10
CA LYS A 110 -15.66 28.83 8.67
C LYS A 110 -15.12 27.92 7.58
N ARG A 111 -14.35 28.46 6.62
CA ARG A 111 -13.70 27.64 5.58
C ARG A 111 -12.58 26.78 6.14
N GLU A 112 -11.73 27.32 7.01
CA GLU A 112 -10.65 26.55 7.63
C GLU A 112 -11.18 25.44 8.55
N LEU A 113 -12.26 25.69 9.28
CA LEU A 113 -12.92 24.69 10.12
C LEU A 113 -13.45 23.55 9.26
N ARG A 114 -14.16 23.86 8.17
CA ARG A 114 -14.70 22.84 7.25
C ARG A 114 -13.62 21.96 6.62
N LYS A 115 -12.40 22.49 6.40
CA LYS A 115 -11.27 21.69 5.89
C LYS A 115 -10.81 20.60 6.86
N LEU A 116 -11.11 20.70 8.16
CA LEU A 116 -10.73 19.70 9.15
C LEU A 116 -11.60 18.43 9.04
N PHE A 117 -12.85 18.59 8.57
CA PHE A 117 -13.82 17.51 8.45
C PHE A 117 -13.85 16.95 7.04
N SER A 118 -13.97 15.62 6.89
CA SER A 118 -14.08 15.02 5.57
C SER A 118 -15.41 15.38 4.91
N ASN A 119 -15.37 15.56 3.59
CA ASN A 119 -16.60 15.58 2.79
C ASN A 119 -17.36 14.25 2.86
N GLY A 120 -16.71 13.16 3.30
CA GLY A 120 -17.34 11.86 3.54
C GLY A 120 -18.41 11.85 4.62
N GLY A 121 -18.39 12.81 5.56
CA GLY A 121 -19.41 12.90 6.60
C GLY A 121 -20.83 13.07 6.07
N GLN A 122 -20.99 13.75 4.92
CA GLN A 122 -22.31 13.90 4.30
C GLN A 122 -22.88 12.55 3.83
N TYR A 123 -22.01 11.63 3.39
CA TYR A 123 -22.41 10.29 2.95
C TYR A 123 -22.73 9.42 4.16
N ALA A 124 -21.92 9.49 5.22
CA ALA A 124 -22.20 8.78 6.47
C ALA A 124 -23.54 9.21 7.09
N LEU A 125 -23.83 10.52 7.09
CA LEU A 125 -25.12 11.05 7.54
C LEU A 125 -26.26 10.60 6.61
N ARG A 126 -26.10 10.75 5.28
CA ARG A 126 -27.09 10.32 4.30
C ARG A 126 -27.43 8.84 4.48
N ASP A 127 -26.42 7.98 4.52
CA ASP A 127 -26.61 6.54 4.52
C ASP A 127 -27.38 6.11 5.78
N LYS A 128 -27.07 6.70 6.94
CA LYS A 128 -27.86 6.51 8.17
C LYS A 128 -29.33 6.92 8.02
N VAL A 129 -29.61 8.08 7.45
CA VAL A 129 -30.99 8.60 7.30
C VAL A 129 -31.76 7.83 6.20
N VAL A 130 -31.07 7.36 5.17
CA VAL A 130 -31.65 6.51 4.12
C VAL A 130 -32.01 5.13 4.68
N ASP A 131 -31.14 4.57 5.52
CA ASP A 131 -31.39 3.28 6.17
C ASP A 131 -32.49 3.37 7.24
N ASP A 132 -32.58 4.50 7.96
CA ASP A 132 -33.64 4.77 8.93
C ASP A 132 -34.19 6.22 8.79
N PRO A 133 -35.25 6.42 7.98
CA PRO A 133 -35.88 7.74 7.81
C PRO A 133 -36.53 8.30 9.08
N SER A 134 -36.72 7.49 10.14
CA SER A 134 -37.28 7.98 11.41
C SER A 134 -36.33 8.90 12.18
N LEU A 135 -35.07 9.00 11.73
CA LEU A 135 -34.05 9.93 12.24
C LEU A 135 -34.29 11.38 11.81
N ILE A 136 -35.16 11.63 10.83
CA ILE A 136 -35.56 12.99 10.45
C ILE A 136 -36.34 13.62 11.62
N GLY A 137 -35.98 14.86 11.97
CA GLY A 137 -36.49 15.58 13.15
C GLY A 137 -35.77 15.23 14.46
N ARG A 138 -34.73 14.39 14.42
CA ARG A 138 -34.00 13.94 15.60
C ARG A 138 -32.54 14.36 15.57
N THR A 139 -31.94 14.28 16.76
CA THR A 139 -30.51 14.46 16.98
C THR A 139 -29.89 13.12 17.33
N PHE A 140 -28.81 12.77 16.66
CA PHE A 140 -28.12 11.49 16.85
C PHE A 140 -26.63 11.58 16.47
N ASP A 141 -25.86 10.62 16.96
CA ASP A 141 -24.42 10.57 16.70
C ASP A 141 -24.11 10.01 15.30
N VAL A 142 -23.25 10.75 14.59
CA VAL A 142 -22.68 10.36 13.31
C VAL A 142 -21.17 10.32 13.43
N THR A 143 -20.62 9.14 13.20
CA THR A 143 -19.18 8.91 13.12
C THR A 143 -18.74 8.91 11.67
N PHE A 144 -17.75 9.71 11.34
CA PHE A 144 -17.20 9.83 9.99
C PHE A 144 -15.73 10.27 10.04
N PRO A 145 -14.96 10.09 8.95
CA PRO A 145 -13.54 10.42 8.98
C PRO A 145 -13.27 11.92 9.05
N LEU A 146 -12.18 12.29 9.71
CA LEU A 146 -11.58 13.61 9.51
C LEU A 146 -10.97 13.70 8.11
N ALA A 147 -10.80 14.92 7.61
CA ALA A 147 -10.07 15.15 6.38
C ALA A 147 -8.58 14.80 6.56
N ASP A 148 -7.85 14.63 5.44
CA ASP A 148 -6.40 14.40 5.39
C ASP A 148 -5.60 15.23 6.41
N ILE A 149 -5.90 16.53 6.53
CA ILE A 149 -5.18 17.40 7.47
C ILE A 149 -5.40 17.04 8.95
N GLY A 150 -6.62 16.62 9.31
CA GLY A 150 -6.97 16.24 10.68
C GLY A 150 -6.44 14.85 11.02
N ASP A 151 -6.49 13.93 10.06
CA ASP A 151 -5.92 12.59 10.18
C ASP A 151 -4.39 12.63 10.34
N GLN A 152 -3.69 13.40 9.50
CA GLN A 152 -2.24 13.59 9.61
C GLN A 152 -1.82 14.29 10.91
N LEU A 153 -2.64 15.22 11.41
CA LEU A 153 -2.42 15.89 12.69
C LEU A 153 -2.55 14.91 13.87
N HIS A 154 -3.57 14.05 13.86
CA HIS A 154 -3.76 13.01 14.87
C HIS A 154 -2.60 12.00 14.88
N LYS A 155 -2.15 11.58 13.69
CA LYS A 155 -1.05 10.61 13.52
C LYS A 155 0.33 11.19 13.79
N GLY A 156 0.45 12.49 14.07
CA GLY A 156 1.73 13.16 14.33
C GLY A 156 2.63 13.31 13.10
N VAL A 157 2.08 13.14 11.90
CA VAL A 157 2.80 13.37 10.64
C VAL A 157 3.03 14.87 10.43
N ILE A 158 2.05 15.69 10.85
CA ILE A 158 2.20 17.14 10.90
C ILE A 158 2.71 17.53 12.29
N ASP A 159 3.92 18.09 12.34
CA ASP A 159 4.48 18.63 13.57
C ASP A 159 3.76 19.94 13.95
N ARG A 160 3.04 19.88 15.07
CA ARG A 160 2.29 21.00 15.63
C ARG A 160 3.16 22.12 16.19
N ASN A 161 4.43 21.84 16.50
CA ASN A 161 5.35 22.81 17.12
C ASN A 161 6.05 23.69 16.08
N LEU A 162 5.94 23.36 14.80
CA LEU A 162 6.50 24.18 13.72
C LEU A 162 5.74 25.51 13.60
N PRO A 163 6.45 26.60 13.22
CA PRO A 163 5.78 27.85 12.90
C PRO A 163 4.71 27.65 11.81
N PRO A 164 3.61 28.43 11.81
CA PRO A 164 2.49 28.25 10.88
C PRO A 164 2.89 28.17 9.41
N ASP A 165 3.95 28.88 9.00
CA ASP A 165 4.44 28.91 7.61
C ASP A 165 5.07 27.58 7.15
N TYR A 166 5.48 26.72 8.09
CA TYR A 166 6.14 25.44 7.82
C TYR A 166 5.21 24.23 7.99
N ARG A 167 3.90 24.44 8.19
CA ARG A 167 2.92 23.36 8.34
C ARG A 167 1.63 23.63 7.58
N ARG A 168 0.94 22.55 7.22
CA ARG A 168 -0.32 22.59 6.43
C ARG A 168 -1.56 22.96 7.26
N VAL A 169 -1.43 23.06 8.58
CA VAL A 169 -2.53 23.34 9.52
C VAL A 169 -2.26 24.65 10.25
N SER A 170 -3.28 25.45 10.50
CA SER A 170 -3.21 26.69 11.29
C SER A 170 -3.31 26.43 12.79
N ASP A 171 -2.90 27.39 13.62
CA ASP A 171 -3.11 27.34 15.09
C ASP A 171 -4.59 27.17 15.46
N MET A 172 -5.48 27.82 14.71
CA MET A 172 -6.92 27.73 14.93
C MET A 172 -7.43 26.30 14.69
N GLN A 173 -6.97 25.65 13.62
CA GLN A 173 -7.33 24.26 13.33
C GLN A 173 -6.81 23.29 14.39
N ILE A 174 -5.61 23.51 14.90
CA ILE A 174 -5.08 22.73 16.03
C ILE A 174 -5.97 22.91 17.26
N GLY A 175 -6.32 24.16 17.61
CA GLY A 175 -7.20 24.43 18.75
C GLY A 175 -8.59 23.80 18.63
N TRP A 176 -9.21 23.84 17.45
CA TRP A 176 -10.49 23.15 17.21
C TRP A 176 -10.36 21.64 17.29
N TYR A 177 -9.28 21.07 16.75
CA TYR A 177 -8.99 19.65 16.82
C TYR A 177 -8.75 19.18 18.27
N ASP A 178 -7.90 19.88 19.03
CA ASP A 178 -7.58 19.53 20.40
C ASP A 178 -8.83 19.59 21.29
N ARG A 179 -9.76 20.53 21.04
CA ARG A 179 -11.07 20.53 21.70
C ARG A 179 -11.88 19.26 21.44
N LEU A 180 -11.90 18.75 20.20
CA LEU A 180 -12.60 17.50 19.88
C LEU A 180 -11.97 16.30 20.59
N VAL A 181 -10.64 16.30 20.73
CA VAL A 181 -9.90 15.28 21.48
C VAL A 181 -10.25 15.34 22.97
N GLU A 182 -10.23 16.53 23.58
CA GLU A 182 -10.61 16.75 24.97
C GLU A 182 -12.05 16.33 25.26
N GLN A 183 -12.96 16.53 24.31
CA GLN A 183 -14.37 16.10 24.39
C GLN A 183 -14.56 14.59 24.17
N GLY A 184 -13.50 13.83 23.87
CA GLY A 184 -13.60 12.39 23.59
C GLY A 184 -14.32 12.07 22.27
N ARG A 185 -14.38 13.03 21.33
CA ARG A 185 -15.08 12.86 20.04
C ARG A 185 -14.21 12.24 18.95
N ILE A 186 -12.91 12.09 19.20
CA ILE A 186 -11.95 11.53 18.25
C ILE A 186 -11.66 10.07 18.58
N SER A 187 -11.68 9.22 17.55
CA SER A 187 -11.26 7.82 17.64
C SER A 187 -10.38 7.45 16.45
N ALA A 188 -9.59 6.38 16.58
CA ALA A 188 -8.69 5.90 15.53
C ALA A 188 -8.83 4.38 15.30
N PRO A 189 -9.98 3.91 14.79
CA PRO A 189 -10.17 2.50 14.47
C PRO A 189 -9.30 2.05 13.28
N LEU A 190 -9.25 0.73 13.07
CA LEU A 190 -8.67 0.14 11.86
C LEU A 190 -9.44 0.59 10.61
N ASN A 191 -8.70 1.03 9.59
CA ASN A 191 -9.23 1.51 8.33
C ASN A 191 -9.53 0.34 7.38
N TRP A 192 -10.69 -0.29 7.55
CA TRP A 192 -11.17 -1.30 6.59
C TRP A 192 -11.43 -0.72 5.20
N GLY A 193 -11.75 0.59 5.13
CA GLY A 193 -11.92 1.31 3.87
C GLY A 193 -10.67 1.28 3.00
N MET A 194 -9.47 1.23 3.58
CA MET A 194 -8.21 1.13 2.83
C MET A 194 -8.20 -0.07 1.86
N ILE A 195 -8.79 -1.20 2.24
CA ILE A 195 -8.77 -2.41 1.40
C ILE A 195 -10.02 -2.46 0.51
N PHE A 196 -11.20 -2.12 1.05
CA PHE A 196 -12.48 -2.37 0.39
C PHE A 196 -13.08 -1.18 -0.34
N ASN A 197 -12.63 0.05 -0.09
CA ASN A 197 -13.08 1.21 -0.85
C ASN A 197 -12.40 1.25 -2.23
N ALA A 198 -13.09 1.88 -3.18
CA ALA A 198 -12.52 2.24 -4.47
C ALA A 198 -11.60 3.48 -4.35
N ASP A 199 -10.97 3.85 -5.45
CA ASP A 199 -10.21 5.09 -5.54
C ASP A 199 -11.13 6.31 -5.35
N SER A 200 -10.60 7.35 -4.70
CA SER A 200 -11.33 8.58 -4.39
C SER A 200 -10.44 9.80 -4.57
N ARG A 201 -11.05 10.94 -4.86
CA ARG A 201 -10.37 12.26 -4.88
C ARG A 201 -10.04 12.75 -3.47
N PHE A 202 -10.63 12.15 -2.44
CA PHE A 202 -10.39 12.46 -1.04
C PHE A 202 -9.51 11.36 -0.44
N PRO A 203 -8.28 11.65 0.00
CA PRO A 203 -7.34 10.66 0.52
C PRO A 203 -7.92 9.82 1.65
N GLU A 204 -8.73 10.42 2.53
CA GLU A 204 -9.35 9.71 3.65
C GLU A 204 -10.43 8.71 3.24
N LEU A 205 -10.97 8.78 2.02
CA LEU A 205 -11.97 7.82 1.52
C LEU A 205 -11.38 6.83 0.51
N ALA A 206 -10.15 7.06 0.04
CA ALA A 206 -9.52 6.25 -0.99
C ALA A 206 -9.16 4.86 -0.45
N GLY A 207 -9.37 3.84 -1.28
CA GLY A 207 -8.96 2.47 -1.00
C GLY A 207 -8.28 1.79 -2.20
N LEU A 208 -7.84 0.56 -1.98
CA LEU A 208 -7.05 -0.24 -2.91
C LEU A 208 -7.89 -1.21 -3.75
N TRP A 209 -9.19 -1.35 -3.46
CA TRP A 209 -10.03 -2.42 -4.03
C TRP A 209 -10.04 -2.40 -5.56
N GLY A 210 -10.21 -1.21 -6.16
CA GLY A 210 -10.21 -1.05 -7.61
C GLY A 210 -8.90 -1.51 -8.26
N ALA A 211 -7.76 -1.13 -7.67
CA ALA A 211 -6.44 -1.51 -8.17
C ALA A 211 -6.17 -3.02 -8.00
N LEU A 212 -6.60 -3.61 -6.88
CA LEU A 212 -6.46 -5.04 -6.62
C LEU A 212 -7.27 -5.88 -7.62
N VAL A 213 -8.54 -5.53 -7.82
CA VAL A 213 -9.43 -6.21 -8.76
C VAL A 213 -8.93 -6.05 -10.19
N GLY A 214 -8.53 -4.85 -10.59
CA GLY A 214 -7.97 -4.59 -11.92
C GLY A 214 -6.69 -5.40 -12.18
N SER A 215 -5.76 -5.43 -11.21
CA SER A 215 -4.51 -6.20 -11.32
C SER A 215 -4.78 -7.70 -11.39
N PHE A 216 -5.73 -8.20 -10.59
CA PHE A 216 -6.13 -9.60 -10.63
C PHE A 216 -6.63 -10.01 -12.02
N TYR A 217 -7.56 -9.24 -12.61
CA TYR A 217 -8.05 -9.55 -13.96
C TYR A 217 -6.97 -9.43 -15.03
N ALA A 218 -6.06 -8.45 -14.92
CA ALA A 218 -4.94 -8.31 -15.85
C ALA A 218 -4.02 -9.55 -15.82
N LEU A 219 -3.65 -10.02 -14.62
CA LEU A 219 -2.84 -11.23 -14.45
C LEU A 219 -3.58 -12.48 -14.91
N LEU A 220 -4.88 -12.58 -14.64
CA LEU A 220 -5.71 -13.70 -15.05
C LEU A 220 -5.76 -13.82 -16.58
N ILE A 221 -6.01 -12.71 -17.29
CA ILE A 221 -6.03 -12.67 -18.76
C ILE A 221 -4.64 -13.01 -19.30
N CYS A 222 -3.59 -12.41 -18.74
CA CYS A 222 -2.21 -12.69 -19.13
C CYS A 222 -1.88 -14.18 -18.98
N PHE A 223 -2.30 -14.82 -17.88
CA PHE A 223 -2.12 -16.24 -17.65
C PHE A 223 -2.86 -17.09 -18.70
N PHE A 224 -4.12 -16.78 -19.00
CA PHE A 224 -4.89 -17.52 -20.01
C PHE A 224 -4.33 -17.40 -21.42
N VAL A 225 -3.60 -16.34 -21.75
CA VAL A 225 -2.92 -16.19 -23.05
C VAL A 225 -1.55 -16.85 -23.03
N SER A 226 -0.75 -16.54 -22.00
CA SER A 226 0.66 -16.97 -21.93
C SER A 226 0.79 -18.47 -21.69
N PHE A 227 -0.11 -19.07 -20.90
CA PHE A 227 -0.01 -20.49 -20.54
C PHE A 227 -0.25 -21.41 -21.76
N PRO A 228 -1.33 -21.28 -22.55
CA PRO A 228 -1.51 -22.09 -23.76
C PRO A 228 -0.44 -21.83 -24.82
N VAL A 229 -0.02 -20.57 -25.01
CA VAL A 229 1.06 -20.24 -25.96
C VAL A 229 2.38 -20.87 -25.53
N GLY A 230 2.71 -20.81 -24.24
CA GLY A 230 3.92 -21.44 -23.69
C GLY A 230 3.92 -22.95 -23.83
N ILE A 231 2.80 -23.61 -23.53
CA ILE A 231 2.66 -25.07 -23.75
C ILE A 231 2.76 -25.42 -25.23
N SER A 232 2.09 -24.66 -26.10
CA SER A 232 2.12 -24.91 -27.54
C SER A 232 3.53 -24.77 -28.11
N ALA A 233 4.29 -23.77 -27.64
CA ALA A 233 5.69 -23.59 -28.00
C ALA A 233 6.57 -24.76 -27.54
N ALA A 234 6.40 -25.22 -26.29
CA ALA A 234 7.15 -26.36 -25.77
C ALA A 234 6.85 -27.66 -26.56
N VAL A 235 5.58 -27.96 -26.82
CA VAL A 235 5.18 -29.14 -27.61
C VAL A 235 5.69 -29.03 -29.05
N TYR A 236 5.64 -27.85 -29.66
CA TYR A 236 6.19 -27.64 -31.01
C TYR A 236 7.70 -27.89 -31.07
N LEU A 237 8.45 -27.42 -30.06
CA LEU A 237 9.89 -27.65 -29.99
C LEU A 237 10.24 -29.12 -29.79
N GLU A 238 9.46 -29.85 -28.98
CA GLU A 238 9.69 -31.28 -28.75
C GLU A 238 9.36 -32.14 -29.99
N GLU A 239 8.20 -31.88 -30.63
CA GLU A 239 7.67 -32.78 -31.65
C GLU A 239 8.06 -32.39 -33.08
N PHE A 240 8.28 -31.10 -33.36
CA PHE A 240 8.40 -30.60 -34.74
C PHE A 240 9.69 -29.80 -35.03
N ALA A 241 10.45 -29.36 -34.02
CA ALA A 241 11.58 -28.49 -34.30
C ALA A 241 12.81 -29.23 -34.86
N PRO A 242 13.43 -28.71 -35.94
CA PRO A 242 14.66 -29.29 -36.49
C PRO A 242 15.84 -29.08 -35.54
N LYS A 243 16.68 -30.12 -35.38
CA LYS A 243 17.88 -30.08 -34.54
C LYS A 243 18.93 -29.14 -35.16
N ASN A 244 19.09 -27.95 -34.60
CA ASN A 244 20.12 -27.00 -34.97
C ASN A 244 20.62 -26.24 -33.73
N ARG A 245 21.73 -25.51 -33.86
CA ARG A 245 22.34 -24.76 -32.74
C ARG A 245 21.45 -23.67 -32.14
N LEU A 246 20.43 -23.21 -32.87
CA LEU A 246 19.45 -22.24 -32.40
C LEU A 246 18.38 -22.91 -31.54
N THR A 247 17.93 -24.11 -31.93
CA THR A 247 17.04 -24.95 -31.12
C THR A 247 17.73 -25.47 -29.85
N ASP A 248 19.04 -25.72 -29.88
CA ASP A 248 19.82 -26.10 -28.67
C ASP A 248 20.06 -24.91 -27.71
N LEU A 249 19.92 -23.66 -28.18
CA LEU A 249 20.16 -22.45 -27.40
C LEU A 249 18.93 -21.99 -26.61
N ILE A 250 17.72 -22.35 -27.05
CA ILE A 250 16.42 -21.90 -26.53
C ILE A 250 15.77 -23.06 -25.78
#